data_AF-A0A7K0ZJX5-F1
#
_entry.id   AF-A0A7K0ZJX5-F1
#
_cell.length_a   1.000
_cell.length_b   1.000
_cell.length_c   1.000
_cell.angle_alpha   90.00
_cell.angle_beta   90.00
_cell.angle_gamma   90.00
#
_symmetry.space_group_name_H-M   'P 1'
#
loop_
_entity.id
_entity.type
_entity.pdbx_description
1 polymer ?
#
loop_
_entity_poly.entity_id
_entity_poly.type
_entity_poly.pdbx_seq_one_letter_code
_entity_poly.pdbx_strand_id
1 'polypeptide(L)'
;ELVGRISATAHEWAAANGTAIDVEVESSSGVLEFGSVLRSRVAQVIADEQGLATIPMLPTGAGHDAGILASAGVETAMIFVRNPTGVSHSPHEHAERDDCHAGVLALTAVIRDMA
;
A
#
# COMPACT_ATOMS: atom_id res chain seq x y z
N GLU A 1 12.76 -20.37 -0.76
CA GLU A 1 11.66 -19.38 -0.79
C GLU A 1 10.69 -19.65 -1.95
N LEU A 2 9.55 -18.93 -2.00
CA LEU A 2 8.49 -19.10 -3.01
C LEU A 2 8.99 -18.91 -4.45
N VAL A 3 9.74 -17.84 -4.73
CA VAL A 3 10.28 -17.53 -6.07
C VAL A 3 11.20 -18.64 -6.57
N GLY A 4 12.07 -19.17 -5.70
CA GLY A 4 12.93 -20.30 -6.05
C GLY A 4 12.16 -21.56 -6.44
N ARG A 5 11.02 -21.84 -5.77
CA ARG A 5 10.16 -22.98 -6.16
C ARG A 5 9.49 -22.74 -7.51
N ILE A 6 8.97 -21.55 -7.76
CA ILE A 6 8.35 -21.19 -9.05
C ILE A 6 9.37 -21.32 -10.19
N SER A 7 10.59 -20.80 -9.97
CA SER A 7 11.67 -20.85 -10.97
C SER A 7 12.10 -22.28 -11.26
N ALA A 8 12.27 -23.11 -10.23
CA ALA A 8 12.59 -24.53 -10.40
C ALA A 8 11.51 -25.27 -11.21
N THR A 9 10.23 -25.09 -10.86
CA THR A 9 9.11 -25.68 -11.61
C THR A 9 9.08 -25.20 -13.07
N ALA A 10 9.35 -23.92 -13.33
CA ALA A 10 9.40 -23.40 -14.69
C ALA A 10 10.52 -24.05 -15.53
N HIS A 11 11.72 -24.22 -14.97
CA HIS A 11 12.82 -24.91 -15.64
C HIS A 11 12.53 -26.39 -15.90
N GLU A 12 11.93 -27.11 -14.93
CA GLU A 12 11.51 -28.50 -15.09
C GLU A 12 10.54 -28.65 -16.27
N TRP A 13 9.54 -27.79 -16.36
CA TRP A 13 8.57 -27.79 -17.46
C TRP A 13 9.19 -27.40 -18.81
N ALA A 14 10.09 -26.41 -18.83
CA ALA A 14 10.77 -26.00 -20.04
C ALA A 14 11.58 -27.17 -20.64
N ALA A 15 12.36 -27.86 -19.78
CA ALA A 15 13.14 -29.03 -20.16
C ALA A 15 12.26 -30.18 -20.68
N ALA A 16 11.14 -30.48 -20.01
CA ALA A 16 10.21 -31.52 -20.42
C ALA A 16 9.57 -31.26 -21.80
N ASN A 17 9.48 -29.99 -22.24
CA ASN A 17 8.86 -29.59 -23.50
C ASN A 17 9.88 -29.17 -24.57
N GLY A 18 11.17 -29.39 -24.36
CA GLY A 18 12.22 -29.03 -25.33
C GLY A 18 12.37 -27.52 -25.54
N THR A 19 12.04 -26.72 -24.53
CA THR A 19 12.18 -25.26 -24.52
C THR A 19 13.18 -24.81 -23.46
N ALA A 20 13.62 -23.56 -23.53
CA ALA A 20 14.51 -22.94 -22.56
C ALA A 20 13.86 -21.69 -21.97
N ILE A 21 14.18 -21.41 -20.70
CA ILE A 21 13.75 -20.21 -19.98
C ILE A 21 14.95 -19.63 -19.24
N ASP A 22 15.02 -18.31 -19.17
CA ASP A 22 15.92 -17.55 -18.30
C ASP A 22 15.08 -16.71 -17.34
N VAL A 23 15.55 -16.55 -16.11
CA VAL A 23 14.80 -15.87 -15.03
C VAL A 23 15.71 -14.83 -14.40
N GLU A 24 15.35 -13.56 -14.58
CA GLU A 24 16.05 -12.41 -14.00
C GLU A 24 15.13 -11.66 -13.05
N VAL A 25 15.69 -11.15 -11.95
CA VAL A 25 14.97 -10.29 -11.01
C VAL A 25 15.03 -8.86 -11.53
N GLU A 26 13.95 -8.39 -12.15
CA GLU A 26 13.88 -7.00 -12.65
C GLU A 26 13.68 -5.97 -11.53
N SER A 27 12.97 -6.35 -10.46
CA SER A 27 12.71 -5.47 -9.32
C SER A 27 12.53 -6.28 -8.04
N SER A 28 13.07 -5.75 -6.96
CA SER A 28 12.88 -6.29 -5.61
C SER A 28 12.84 -5.16 -4.61
N SER A 29 11.79 -5.15 -3.79
CA SER A 29 11.65 -4.25 -2.65
C SER A 29 11.33 -5.08 -1.41
N GLY A 30 12.05 -4.84 -0.32
CA GLY A 30 11.75 -5.47 0.96
C GLY A 30 10.44 -4.95 1.58
N VAL A 31 10.02 -5.60 2.66
CA VAL A 31 8.93 -5.07 3.50
C VAL A 31 9.38 -3.75 4.10
N LEU A 32 8.51 -2.75 4.02
CA LEU A 32 8.76 -1.42 4.54
C LEU A 32 7.72 -1.07 5.61
N GLU A 33 8.19 -0.63 6.76
CA GLU A 33 7.33 -0.13 7.83
C GLU A 33 7.46 1.38 7.96
N PHE A 34 6.33 2.09 7.91
CA PHE A 34 6.30 3.50 8.26
C PHE A 34 6.45 3.70 9.76
N GLY A 35 7.11 4.80 10.16
CA GLY A 35 7.35 5.15 11.55
C GLY A 35 6.06 5.17 12.39
N SER A 36 6.09 4.56 13.57
CA SER A 36 4.92 4.41 14.44
C SER A 36 4.43 5.74 15.02
N VAL A 37 5.35 6.70 15.26
CA VAL A 37 5.03 8.02 15.82
C VAL A 37 4.13 8.80 14.87
N LEU A 38 4.56 9.00 13.62
CA LEU A 38 3.78 9.72 12.61
C LEU A 38 2.44 9.03 12.33
N ARG A 39 2.43 7.70 12.17
CA ARG A 39 1.19 6.94 11.95
C ARG A 39 0.20 7.10 13.10
N SER A 40 0.67 7.05 14.34
CA SER A 40 -0.20 7.22 15.52
C SER A 40 -0.76 8.63 15.60
N ARG A 41 0.06 9.66 15.27
CA ARG A 41 -0.41 11.05 15.21
C ARG A 41 -1.48 11.25 14.15
N VAL A 42 -1.24 10.75 12.93
CA VAL A 42 -2.20 10.78 11.81
C VAL A 42 -3.50 10.09 12.21
N ALA A 43 -3.42 8.89 12.80
CA ALA A 43 -4.61 8.16 13.24
C ALA A 43 -5.43 8.94 14.27
N GLN A 44 -4.77 9.59 15.23
CA GLN A 44 -5.45 10.38 16.26
C GLN A 44 -6.14 11.62 15.65
N VAL A 45 -5.45 12.38 14.80
CA VAL A 45 -6.03 13.57 14.15
C VAL A 45 -7.27 13.20 13.34
N ILE A 46 -7.22 12.09 12.59
CA ILE A 46 -8.37 11.63 11.80
C ILE A 46 -9.50 11.14 12.71
N ALA A 47 -9.17 10.45 13.81
CA ALA A 47 -10.18 10.02 14.79
C ALA A 47 -10.94 11.23 15.35
N ASP A 48 -10.21 12.27 15.76
CA ASP A 48 -10.79 13.49 16.32
C ASP A 48 -11.64 14.24 15.28
N GLU A 49 -11.15 14.41 14.05
CA GLU A 49 -11.87 15.08 12.95
C GLU A 49 -13.18 14.37 12.60
N GLN A 50 -13.19 13.04 12.66
CA GLN A 50 -14.37 12.24 12.31
C GLN A 50 -15.25 11.87 13.52
N GLY A 51 -14.89 12.31 14.73
CA GLY A 51 -15.62 11.96 15.96
C GLY A 51 -15.60 10.46 16.27
N LEU A 52 -14.53 9.77 15.89
CA LEU A 52 -14.33 8.33 16.08
C LEU A 52 -13.43 8.07 17.29
N ALA A 53 -13.63 6.94 17.96
CA ALA A 53 -12.75 6.53 19.07
C ALA A 53 -11.36 6.10 18.59
N THR A 54 -11.30 5.43 17.43
CA THR A 54 -10.05 4.93 16.82
C THR A 54 -10.18 4.86 15.31
N ILE A 55 -9.03 4.90 14.61
CA ILE A 55 -8.91 4.64 13.18
C ILE A 55 -8.20 3.30 12.95
N PRO A 56 -8.72 2.40 12.10
CA PRO A 56 -8.06 1.14 11.78
C PRO A 56 -6.70 1.36 11.10
N MET A 57 -5.67 0.65 11.58
CA MET A 57 -4.36 0.58 10.94
C MET A 57 -4.32 -0.62 9.98
N LEU A 58 -4.08 -0.36 8.70
CA LEU A 58 -4.07 -1.39 7.66
C LEU A 58 -2.71 -1.43 6.96
N PRO A 59 -2.15 -2.62 6.67
CA PRO A 59 -1.02 -2.73 5.75
C PRO A 59 -1.50 -2.47 4.31
N THR A 60 -0.59 -1.98 3.46
CA THR A 60 -0.81 -1.96 2.01
C THR A 60 -0.21 -3.21 1.37
N GLY A 61 -0.97 -3.85 0.48
CA GLY A 61 -0.47 -4.95 -0.36
C GLY A 61 0.17 -4.46 -1.67
N ALA A 62 0.03 -3.17 -2.00
CA ALA A 62 0.56 -2.55 -3.20
C ALA A 62 1.70 -1.58 -2.89
N GLY A 63 2.63 -1.44 -3.84
CA GLY A 63 3.64 -0.40 -3.84
C GLY A 63 3.03 0.98 -4.08
N HIS A 64 3.57 1.99 -3.41
CA HIS A 64 3.19 3.39 -3.55
C HIS A 64 4.45 4.27 -3.47
N ASP A 65 4.42 5.46 -4.05
CA ASP A 65 5.55 6.40 -4.01
C ASP A 65 5.97 6.76 -2.58
N ALA A 66 4.99 6.80 -1.67
CA ALA A 66 5.22 6.94 -0.23
C ALA A 66 6.21 5.91 0.34
N GLY A 67 6.20 4.68 -0.18
CA GLY A 67 7.18 3.66 0.18
C GLY A 67 8.59 4.00 -0.27
N ILE A 68 8.74 4.58 -1.45
CA ILE A 68 10.04 5.05 -1.95
C ILE A 68 10.55 6.19 -1.08
N LEU A 69 9.72 7.19 -0.78
CA LEU A 69 10.08 8.31 0.10
C LEU A 69 10.50 7.84 1.50
N ALA A 70 9.73 6.92 2.09
CA ALA A 70 10.08 6.34 3.39
C ALA A 70 11.40 5.56 3.36
N SER A 71 11.66 4.78 2.30
CA SER A 71 12.94 4.08 2.14
C SER A 71 14.13 5.04 1.97
N ALA A 72 13.89 6.26 1.47
CA ALA A 72 14.87 7.33 1.40
C ALA A 72 15.03 8.12 2.72
N GLY A 73 14.32 7.72 3.79
CA GLY A 73 14.41 8.32 5.12
C GLY A 73 13.46 9.48 5.38
N VAL A 74 12.50 9.74 4.49
CA VAL A 74 11.46 10.76 4.71
C VAL A 74 10.37 10.19 5.63
N GLU A 75 10.05 10.89 6.73
CA GLU A 75 8.92 10.50 7.58
C GLU A 75 7.62 10.52 6.78
N THR A 76 7.00 9.35 6.63
CA THR A 76 5.87 9.15 5.73
C THR A 76 4.75 8.38 6.41
N ALA A 77 3.50 8.74 6.10
CA ALA A 77 2.32 7.99 6.43
C ALA A 77 1.33 8.05 5.26
N MET A 78 0.40 7.12 5.21
CA MET A 78 -0.65 7.08 4.19
C MET A 78 -2.02 7.00 4.84
N ILE A 79 -3.02 7.59 4.19
CA ILE A 79 -4.43 7.52 4.57
C ILE A 79 -5.13 6.76 3.45
N PHE A 80 -5.89 5.73 3.82
CA PHE A 80 -6.76 5.01 2.88
C PHE A 80 -8.18 5.53 2.95
N VAL A 81 -8.82 5.55 1.78
CA VAL A 81 -10.25 5.78 1.63
C VAL A 81 -10.90 4.45 1.29
N ARG A 82 -12.12 4.23 1.79
CA ARG A 82 -12.87 3.01 1.51
C ARG A 82 -13.19 2.93 0.01
N ASN A 83 -12.91 1.76 -0.56
CA ASN A 83 -13.43 1.32 -1.84
C ASN A 83 -14.34 0.11 -1.56
N PRO A 84 -15.68 0.23 -1.68
CA PRO A 84 -16.61 -0.84 -1.32
C PRO A 84 -16.44 -2.13 -2.12
N THR A 85 -15.86 -2.04 -3.33
CA THR A 85 -15.66 -3.19 -4.22
C THR A 85 -14.36 -3.94 -3.93
N GLY A 86 -13.37 -3.24 -3.36
CA GLY A 86 -11.99 -3.72 -3.26
C GLY A 86 -11.27 -3.88 -4.60
N VAL A 87 -11.91 -3.55 -5.72
CA VAL A 87 -11.35 -3.63 -7.07
C VAL A 87 -10.52 -2.39 -7.36
N SER A 88 -9.35 -2.57 -7.98
CA SER A 88 -8.52 -1.50 -8.51
C SER A 88 -7.91 -1.90 -9.87
N HIS A 89 -7.32 -0.95 -10.61
CA HIS A 89 -6.75 -1.14 -11.95
C HIS A 89 -7.74 -1.71 -12.97
N SER A 90 -9.01 -1.34 -12.82
CA SER A 90 -10.12 -1.84 -13.63
C SER A 90 -11.17 -0.74 -13.81
N PRO A 91 -11.93 -0.73 -14.92
CA PRO A 91 -13.09 0.16 -15.08
C PRO A 91 -14.15 0.01 -13.98
N HIS A 92 -14.12 -1.07 -13.21
CA HIS A 92 -15.00 -1.31 -12.06
C HIS A 92 -14.47 -0.75 -10.74
N GLU A 93 -13.29 -0.12 -10.73
CA GLU A 93 -12.77 0.58 -9.56
C GLU A 93 -13.71 1.73 -9.19
N HIS A 94 -14.15 1.76 -7.92
CA HIS A 94 -15.10 2.75 -7.44
C HIS A 94 -14.91 3.06 -5.96
N ALA A 95 -14.93 4.35 -5.63
CA ALA A 95 -15.09 4.84 -4.28
C ALA A 95 -16.32 5.76 -4.25
N GLU A 96 -17.14 5.61 -3.21
CA GLU A 96 -18.31 6.46 -3.03
C GLU A 96 -17.87 7.92 -2.83
N ARG A 97 -18.69 8.86 -3.29
CA ARG A 97 -18.39 10.28 -3.14
C ARG A 97 -18.17 10.67 -1.68
N ASP A 98 -18.97 10.12 -0.78
CA ASP A 98 -18.89 10.41 0.65
C ASP A 98 -17.59 9.86 1.27
N ASP A 99 -17.14 8.67 0.84
CA ASP A 99 -15.85 8.12 1.24
C ASP A 99 -14.70 9.02 0.75
N CYS A 100 -14.76 9.49 -0.50
CA CYS A 100 -13.77 10.41 -1.06
C CYS A 100 -13.72 11.73 -0.27
N HIS A 101 -14.88 12.32 0.04
CA HIS A 101 -14.96 13.55 0.83
C HIS A 101 -14.40 13.36 2.24
N ALA A 102 -14.74 12.25 2.91
CA ALA A 102 -14.18 11.92 4.21
C ALA A 102 -12.64 11.82 4.17
N GLY A 103 -12.10 11.24 3.10
CA GLY A 103 -10.65 11.19 2.85
C GLY A 103 -10.01 12.56 2.70
N VAL A 104 -10.64 13.47 1.93
CA VAL A 104 -10.13 14.84 1.75
C VAL A 104 -10.16 15.62 3.05
N LEU A 105 -11.23 15.51 3.84
CA LEU A 105 -11.33 16.15 5.16
C LEU A 105 -10.25 15.62 6.11
N ALA A 106 -10.07 14.30 6.17
CA ALA A 106 -9.02 13.65 6.94
C ALA A 106 -7.61 14.15 6.54
N LEU A 107 -7.30 14.17 5.25
CA LEU A 107 -6.02 14.67 4.75
C LEU A 107 -5.82 16.16 5.09
N THR A 108 -6.87 16.96 4.96
CA THR A 108 -6.82 18.40 5.28
C THR A 108 -6.55 18.63 6.76
N ALA A 109 -7.21 17.88 7.66
CA ALA A 109 -6.97 17.96 9.09
C ALA A 109 -5.53 17.60 9.44
N VAL A 110 -5.00 16.52 8.85
CA VAL A 110 -3.61 16.08 9.04
C VAL A 110 -2.60 17.12 8.56
N ILE A 111 -2.80 17.71 7.37
CA ILE A 111 -1.88 18.74 6.86
C ILE A 111 -1.90 19.98 7.76
N ARG A 112 -3.07 20.39 8.26
CA ARG A 112 -3.19 21.55 9.18
C ARG A 112 -2.52 21.28 10.53
N ASP A 113 -2.57 20.06 11.02
CA ASP A 113 -1.91 19.65 12.26
C ASP A 113 -0.37 19.68 12.14
N MET A 114 0.15 19.46 10.93
CA MET A 114 1.58 19.34 10.65
C MET A 114 2.23 20.62 10.10
N ALA A 115 1.43 21.66 9.83
CA ALA A 115 1.89 22.95 9.29
C ALA A 115 2.26 23.93 10.42
#